data_AF-A0A562J841-F1
#
_entry.id   AF-A0A562J841-F1
#
_cell.length_a   1.000
_cell.length_b   1.000
_cell.length_c   1.000
_cell.angle_alpha   90.00
_cell.angle_beta   90.00
_cell.angle_gamma   90.00
#
_symmetry.space_group_name_H-M   'P 1'
#
loop_
_entity.id
_entity.type
_entity.pdbx_description
1 polymer ?
#
loop_
_entity_poly.entity_id
_entity_poly.type
_entity_poly.pdbx_seq_one_letter_code
_entity_poly.pdbx_strand_id
1 'polypeptide(L)'
;FKRKIEEAGMIQSMSRVGKCIDNGPMEGFFGILKTEMFYGKKFKTLEELKEKIVKYIEFYNEKRFQKRLGCMAPLEYRNHTSICA
;
A
#
# COMPACT_ATOMS: atom_id res chain seq x y z
N PHE A 1 -14.49 13.87 -7.19
CA PHE A 1 -14.11 12.55 -6.64
C PHE A 1 -15.32 11.83 -6.05
N LYS A 2 -16.12 12.48 -5.17
CA LYS A 2 -17.40 11.96 -4.63
C LYS A 2 -18.28 11.26 -5.68
N ARG A 3 -18.58 11.92 -6.80
CA ARG A 3 -19.37 11.33 -7.89
C ARG A 3 -18.82 9.98 -8.41
N LYS A 4 -17.50 9.83 -8.55
CA LYS A 4 -16.88 8.57 -8.98
C LYS A 4 -17.05 7.45 -7.95
N ILE A 5 -17.03 7.78 -6.66
CA ILE A 5 -17.24 6.84 -5.55
C ILE A 5 -18.70 6.39 -5.54
N GLU A 6 -19.64 7.32 -5.71
CA GLU A 6 -21.07 7.04 -5.80
C GLU A 6 -21.41 6.18 -7.02
N GLU A 7 -20.87 6.51 -8.21
CA GLU A 7 -21.01 5.73 -9.44
C GLU A 7 -20.47 4.29 -9.29
N ALA A 8 -19.46 4.09 -8.43
CA ALA A 8 -18.89 2.78 -8.13
C ALA A 8 -19.63 2.01 -7.02
N GLY A 9 -20.73 2.55 -6.46
CA GLY A 9 -21.47 1.94 -5.36
C GLY A 9 -20.70 1.88 -4.04
N MET A 10 -19.66 2.71 -3.89
CA MET A 10 -18.81 2.73 -2.70
C MET A 10 -19.30 3.78 -1.69
N ILE A 11 -19.04 3.54 -0.40
CA ILE A 11 -19.30 4.51 0.66
C ILE A 11 -18.03 5.31 0.90
N GLN A 12 -18.10 6.63 0.77
CA GLN A 12 -16.98 7.49 1.11
C GLN A 12 -16.81 7.55 2.64
N SER A 13 -15.70 7.02 3.16
CA SER A 13 -15.30 7.18 4.55
C SER A 13 -14.21 8.24 4.66
N MET A 14 -14.47 9.31 5.42
CA MET A 14 -13.49 10.34 5.72
C MET A 14 -13.32 10.41 7.24
N SER A 15 -12.10 10.22 7.72
CA SER A 15 -11.78 10.43 9.14
C SER A 15 -12.04 11.89 9.55
N ARG A 16 -12.33 12.12 10.84
CA ARG A 16 -12.48 13.47 11.40
C ARG A 16 -11.19 14.27 11.20
N VAL A 17 -11.32 15.60 11.08
CA VAL A 17 -10.17 16.51 11.03
C VAL A 17 -9.25 16.23 12.23
N GLY A 18 -7.95 16.06 11.97
CA GLY A 18 -6.96 15.71 12.99
C GLY A 18 -6.91 14.23 13.40
N LYS A 19 -7.67 13.35 12.75
CA LYS A 19 -7.57 11.88 12.92
C LYS A 19 -7.07 11.25 11.61
N CYS A 20 -5.80 10.87 11.57
CA CYS A 20 -5.16 10.28 10.40
C CYS A 20 -5.10 8.75 10.45
N ILE A 21 -6.08 8.09 11.08
CA ILE A 21 -6.05 6.65 11.37
C ILE A 21 -5.81 5.83 10.09
N ASP A 22 -6.54 6.16 9.02
CA ASP A 22 -6.41 5.47 7.74
C ASP A 22 -5.21 5.96 6.92
N ASN A 23 -4.84 7.24 7.08
CA ASN A 23 -3.81 7.88 6.28
C ASN A 23 -2.39 7.54 6.76
N GLY A 24 -2.16 7.43 8.07
CA GLY A 24 -0.85 7.13 8.64
C GLY A 24 -0.22 5.82 8.11
N PRO A 25 -0.96 4.70 8.03
CA PRO A 25 -0.47 3.48 7.40
C PRO A 25 -0.08 3.67 5.93
N MET A 26 -0.86 4.41 5.16
CA MET A 26 -0.57 4.70 3.76
C MET A 26 0.65 5.61 3.59
N GLU A 27 0.80 6.62 4.44
CA GLU A 27 2.00 7.46 4.49
C GLU A 27 3.25 6.64 4.81
N GLY A 28 3.16 5.71 5.77
CA GLY A 28 4.23 4.78 6.08
C GLY A 28 4.62 3.91 4.88
N PHE A 29 3.63 3.36 4.18
CA PHE A 29 3.88 2.61 2.94
C PHE A 29 4.58 3.47 1.88
N PHE A 30 4.10 4.70 1.64
CA PHE A 30 4.72 5.59 0.66
C PHE A 30 6.14 6.00 1.03
N GLY A 31 6.42 6.22 2.32
CA GLY A 31 7.77 6.49 2.81
C GLY A 31 8.74 5.34 2.50
N ILE A 32 8.29 4.11 2.76
CA ILE A 32 9.05 2.89 2.49
C ILE A 32 9.30 2.72 0.97
N LEU A 33 8.24 2.82 0.15
CA LEU A 33 8.34 2.71 -1.30
C LEU A 33 9.33 3.72 -1.87
N LYS A 34 9.23 4.99 -1.44
CA LYS A 34 10.13 6.03 -1.93
C LYS A 34 11.57 5.76 -1.50
N THR A 35 11.78 5.34 -0.26
CA THR A 35 13.12 5.09 0.28
C THR A 35 13.80 3.91 -0.40
N GLU A 36 13.09 2.81 -0.59
CA GLU A 36 13.70 1.56 -1.09
C GLU A 36 13.77 1.49 -2.62
N MET A 37 12.79 2.06 -3.33
CA MET A 37 12.65 1.90 -4.78
C MET A 37 12.94 3.18 -5.57
N PHE A 38 12.55 4.35 -5.05
CA PHE A 38 12.57 5.59 -5.83
C PHE A 38 13.83 6.44 -5.62
N TYR A 39 14.20 6.71 -4.37
CA TYR A 39 15.28 7.63 -4.04
C TYR A 39 16.64 7.08 -4.50
N GLY A 40 17.46 7.97 -5.08
CA GLY A 40 18.77 7.62 -5.64
C GLY A 40 18.70 6.81 -6.95
N LYS A 41 17.50 6.61 -7.52
CA LYS A 41 17.32 5.95 -8.83
C LYS A 41 16.95 6.98 -9.89
N LYS A 42 17.35 6.71 -11.13
CA LYS A 42 16.94 7.46 -12.32
C LYS A 42 16.08 6.56 -13.18
N PHE A 43 14.99 7.11 -13.70
CA PHE A 43 14.08 6.45 -14.63
C PHE A 43 14.10 7.23 -15.93
N LYS A 44 14.19 6.53 -17.06
CA LYS A 44 14.26 7.13 -18.39
C LYS A 44 12.88 7.55 -18.89
N THR A 45 11.84 6.82 -18.51
CA THR A 45 10.46 7.06 -18.92
C THR A 45 9.49 6.94 -17.76
N LEU A 46 8.29 7.50 -17.94
CA LEU A 46 7.21 7.36 -16.97
C LEU A 46 6.73 5.90 -16.90
N GLU A 47 6.76 5.19 -18.03
CA GLU A 47 6.38 3.79 -18.16
C GLU A 47 7.29 2.89 -17.33
N GLU A 48 8.60 3.13 -17.38
CA GLU A 48 9.58 2.42 -16.55
C GLU A 48 9.30 2.64 -15.06
N LEU A 49 9.04 3.89 -14.65
CA LEU A 49 8.70 4.20 -13.26
C LEU A 49 7.40 3.49 -12.83
N LYS A 50 6.36 3.51 -13.67
CA LYS A 50 5.09 2.81 -13.39
C LYS A 50 5.30 1.31 -13.20
N GLU A 51 6.07 0.68 -14.10
CA GLU A 51 6.39 -0.75 -14.01
C GLU A 51 7.13 -1.07 -12.70
N LYS A 52 8.09 -0.23 -12.31
CA LYS A 52 8.84 -0.38 -11.06
C LYS A 52 7.95 -0.23 -9.83
N ILE A 53 6.99 0.70 -9.85
CA ILE A 53 6.00 0.85 -8.78
C ILE A 53 5.12 -0.40 -8.67
N VAL A 54 4.59 -0.92 -9.79
CA VAL A 54 3.75 -2.13 -9.81
C VAL A 54 4.52 -3.32 -9.23
N LYS A 55 5.73 -3.59 -9.73
CA LYS A 55 6.59 -4.67 -9.23
C LYS A 55 6.92 -4.53 -7.75
N TYR A 56 7.11 -3.30 -7.27
CA TYR A 56 7.38 -3.07 -5.85
C TYR A 56 6.15 -3.31 -4.97
N ILE A 57 4.95 -2.95 -5.44
CA ILE A 57 3.69 -3.25 -4.75
C ILE A 57 3.47 -4.76 -4.62
N GLU A 58 3.69 -5.51 -5.71
CA GLU A 58 3.64 -6.98 -5.70
C GLU A 58 4.64 -7.57 -4.69
N PHE A 59 5.89 -7.13 -4.75
CA PHE A 59 6.91 -7.53 -3.77
C PHE A 59 6.48 -7.21 -2.33
N TYR A 60 6.00 -6.00 -2.07
CA TYR A 60 5.60 -5.56 -0.75
C TYR A 60 4.48 -6.44 -0.19
N ASN A 61 3.48 -6.78 -1.00
CA ASN A 61 2.31 -7.54 -0.55
C ASN A 61 2.58 -9.04 -0.44
N GLU A 62 3.35 -9.61 -1.37
CA GLU A 62 3.45 -11.06 -1.52
C GLU A 62 4.76 -11.64 -0.98
N LYS A 63 5.82 -10.83 -0.86
CA LYS A 63 7.19 -11.34 -0.62
C LYS A 63 7.93 -10.64 0.52
N ARG A 64 7.43 -9.49 0.99
CA ARG A 64 8.09 -8.72 2.05
C ARG A 64 7.74 -9.26 3.43
N PHE A 65 8.60 -10.12 3.98
CA PHE A 65 8.47 -10.57 5.37
C PHE A 65 8.62 -9.41 6.36
N GLN A 66 7.70 -9.34 7.32
CA GLN A 66 7.73 -8.32 8.36
C GLN A 66 7.75 -8.98 9.74
N LYS A 67 8.74 -8.66 10.58
CA LYS A 67 8.85 -9.21 11.95
C LYS A 67 7.57 -9.01 12.76
N ARG A 68 6.93 -7.84 12.63
CA ARG A 68 5.65 -7.52 13.29
C ARG A 68 4.47 -8.40 12.86
N LEU A 69 4.58 -9.05 11.70
CA LEU A 69 3.56 -9.95 11.14
C LEU A 69 3.96 -11.43 11.35
N GLY A 70 4.77 -11.73 12.37
CA GLY A 70 5.26 -13.10 12.60
C GLY A 70 6.13 -13.63 11.46
N CYS A 71 6.89 -12.73 10.82
CA CYS A 71 7.71 -13.04 9.64
C CYS A 71 6.90 -13.55 8.43
N MET A 72 5.63 -13.14 8.30
CA MET A 72 4.81 -13.35 7.10
C MET A 72 4.85 -12.12 6.18
N ALA A 73 4.59 -12.33 4.89
CA ALA A 73 4.21 -11.27 3.97
C ALA A 73 2.81 -10.73 4.29
N PRO A 74 2.48 -9.48 3.92
CA PRO A 74 1.16 -8.91 4.18
C PRO A 74 -0.02 -9.75 3.69
N LEU A 75 0.08 -10.35 2.50
CA LEU A 75 -0.96 -11.19 1.95
C LEU A 75 -1.09 -12.52 2.72
N GLU A 76 0.03 -13.13 3.09
CA GLU A 76 0.05 -14.34 3.93
C GLU A 76 -0.59 -14.06 5.29
N TYR A 77 -0.21 -12.96 5.94
CA TYR A 77 -0.78 -12.54 7.22
C TYR A 77 -2.29 -12.32 7.11
N ARG A 78 -2.76 -11.66 6.05
CA ARG A 78 -4.20 -11.45 5.80
C ARG A 78 -4.95 -12.77 5.68
N ASN A 79 -4.40 -13.73 4.94
CA ASN A 79 -5.02 -15.04 4.76
C ASN A 79 -5.02 -15.84 6.08
N HIS A 80 -3.92 -15.78 6.83
CA HIS A 80 -3.82 -16.42 8.15
C HIS A 80 -4.86 -15.87 9.14
N THR A 81 -5.02 -14.55 9.23
CA THR A 81 -5.99 -13.94 10.15
C THR A 81 -7.43 -14.12 9.70
N SER A 82 -7.70 -14.19 8.39
CA SER A 82 -9.06 -14.37 7.86
C SER A 82 -9.60 -15.79 8.07
N ILE A 83 -8.73 -16.79 8.24
CA ILE A 83 -9.12 -18.17 8.56
C ILE A 83 -9.46 -18.31 10.06
N CYS A 84 -8.90 -17.45 10.90
CA CYS A 84 -9.07 -17.48 12.36
C CYS A 84 -10.14 -16.51 12.88
N ALA A 85 -10.88 -15.83 11.98
CA ALA A 85 -11.90 -14.83 12.30
C ALA A 85 -13.33 -15.38 12.18
#